data_AF-A0A7V3QJI8-F1
#
_entry.id   AF-A0A7V3QJI8-F1
#
_cell.length_a   1.000
_cell.length_b   1.000
_cell.length_c   1.000
_cell.angle_alpha   90.00
_cell.angle_beta   90.00
_cell.angle_gamma   90.00
#
_symmetry.space_group_name_H-M   'P 1'
#
loop_
_entity.id
_entity.type
_entity.pdbx_description
1 polymer ?
#
loop_
_entity_poly.entity_id
_entity_poly.type
_entity_poly.pdbx_seq_one_letter_code
_entity_poly.pdbx_strand_id
1 'polypeptide(L)'
;MEESKKQSVWSAYRFPIILLSSIILGSIIGIIMGNKATIFQPLGDIFINAMFTIVVPLVFFVISSAVASMTNLKRLGKILGYTVLVFVITGAIASIIMLFVVKVFPPAQGFNLQLQAGEAIQPLKTADQIVKAITVQDFPDLLSRKNMLPLFFFSVLFGIAIAMLGEKGAKISDALDSLSRVILKIVDLIMYYAPIGLGAYFASLVGSLGPQLLGAYARAMAAYYPVCILYFFVAFAAYAYYAGGKEGVSKFFKFIFPPAITALATCS
;
A
#
# COMPACT_ATOMS: atom_id res chain seq x y z
N MET A 1 20.31 -26.98 1.20
CA MET A 1 20.42 -26.82 2.67
C MET A 1 20.95 -25.42 2.90
N GLU A 2 20.06 -24.43 2.86
CA GLU A 2 20.39 -23.07 3.30
C GLU A 2 20.11 -22.99 4.79
N GLU A 3 21.13 -22.61 5.55
CA GLU A 3 21.04 -22.40 6.98
C GLU A 3 19.90 -21.44 7.29
N SER A 4 18.92 -21.93 8.05
CA SER A 4 17.95 -21.14 8.79
C SER A 4 18.70 -20.31 9.83
N LYS A 5 19.31 -19.20 9.39
CA LYS A 5 19.82 -18.18 10.29
C LYS A 5 18.59 -17.51 10.88
N LYS A 6 18.23 -17.87 12.12
CA LYS A 6 17.26 -17.14 12.95
C LYS A 6 17.59 -15.66 12.85
N GLN A 7 16.89 -14.93 11.99
CA GLN A 7 16.94 -13.48 11.99
C GLN A 7 16.44 -13.07 13.37
N SER A 8 17.32 -12.49 14.18
CA SER A 8 16.95 -11.98 15.49
C SER A 8 15.82 -10.98 15.28
N VAL A 9 14.75 -11.07 16.09
CA VAL A 9 13.61 -10.15 16.07
C VAL A 9 14.11 -8.69 15.99
N TRP A 10 15.22 -8.41 16.66
CA TRP A 10 15.92 -7.11 16.65
C TRP A 10 16.42 -6.65 15.27
N SER A 11 16.90 -7.56 14.42
CA SER A 11 17.33 -7.20 13.06
C SER A 11 16.17 -6.82 12.14
N ALA A 12 14.98 -7.40 12.36
CA ALA A 12 13.79 -7.09 11.57
C ALA A 12 13.20 -5.71 11.93
N TYR A 13 13.19 -5.34 13.21
CA TYR A 13 12.64 -4.05 13.65
C TYR A 13 13.61 -2.87 13.57
N ARG A 14 14.91 -3.11 13.32
CA ARG A 14 15.92 -2.05 13.25
C ARG A 14 15.56 -0.96 12.23
N PHE A 15 15.11 -1.35 11.04
CA PHE A 15 14.79 -0.39 9.99
C PHE A 15 13.53 0.46 10.31
N PRO A 16 12.37 -0.13 10.68
CA PRO A 16 11.21 0.65 11.13
C PRO A 16 11.52 1.61 12.30
N ILE A 17 12.34 1.17 13.27
CA ILE A 17 12.73 2.02 14.41
C ILE A 17 13.56 3.22 13.94
N ILE A 18 14.54 2.99 13.06
CA ILE A 18 15.34 4.09 12.47
C ILE A 18 14.42 5.06 11.74
N LEU A 19 13.50 4.55 10.91
CA LEU A 19 12.57 5.38 10.14
C LEU A 19 11.69 6.25 11.04
N LEU A 20 11.07 5.66 12.06
CA LEU A 20 10.26 6.36 13.05
C LEU A 20 11.09 7.40 13.80
N SER A 21 12.32 7.05 14.20
CA SER A 21 13.21 8.00 14.87
C SER A 21 13.55 9.20 13.99
N SER A 22 13.79 8.99 12.68
CA SER A 22 14.04 10.07 11.74
C SER A 22 12.83 10.96 11.52
N ILE A 23 11.62 10.41 11.46
CA ILE A 23 10.37 11.19 11.39
C ILE A 23 10.19 12.03 12.65
N ILE A 24 10.43 11.46 13.83
CA ILE A 24 10.32 12.18 15.11
C ILE A 24 11.35 13.31 15.19
N LEU A 25 12.62 13.02 14.88
CA LEU A 25 13.69 14.03 14.86
C LEU A 25 13.41 15.13 13.86
N GLY A 26 12.98 14.78 12.65
CA GLY A 26 12.56 15.74 11.62
C GLY A 26 11.42 16.63 12.12
N SER A 27 10.39 16.03 12.71
CA SER A 27 9.26 16.77 13.29
C SER A 27 9.71 17.74 14.39
N ILE A 28 10.62 17.34 15.28
CA ILE A 28 11.18 18.21 16.32
C ILE A 28 11.95 19.39 15.69
N ILE A 29 12.77 19.14 14.67
CA ILE A 29 13.47 20.19 13.91
C ILE A 29 12.45 21.16 13.29
N GLY A 30 11.36 20.65 12.72
CA GLY A 30 10.26 21.45 12.18
C GLY A 30 9.63 22.38 13.23
N ILE A 31 9.38 21.87 14.44
CA ILE A 31 8.83 22.67 15.55
C ILE A 31 9.80 23.79 15.97
N ILE A 32 11.09 23.49 16.08
CA ILE A 32 12.10 24.44 16.57
C ILE A 32 12.41 25.51 15.51
N MET A 33 12.55 25.13 14.25
CA MET A 33 12.94 26.03 13.15
C MET A 33 11.75 26.76 12.52
N GLY A 34 10.53 26.27 12.72
CA GLY A 34 9.32 26.80 12.08
C GLY A 34 9.46 26.84 10.55
N ASN A 35 9.02 27.92 9.92
CA ASN A 35 9.06 28.08 8.46
C ASN A 35 10.45 27.93 7.83
N LYS A 36 11.55 28.12 8.59
CA LYS A 36 12.92 27.91 8.08
C LYS A 36 13.22 26.44 7.79
N ALA A 37 12.47 25.50 8.36
CA ALA A 37 12.62 24.07 8.09
C ALA A 37 12.29 23.68 6.63
N THR A 38 11.63 24.56 5.88
CA THR A 38 11.37 24.36 4.44
C THR A 38 12.65 24.21 3.61
N ILE A 39 13.81 24.64 4.13
CA ILE A 39 15.11 24.40 3.50
C ILE A 39 15.42 22.90 3.30
N PHE A 40 14.84 22.02 4.12
CA PHE A 40 15.02 20.58 4.00
C PHE A 40 14.08 19.94 2.97
N GLN A 41 13.07 20.66 2.48
CA GLN A 41 12.07 20.12 1.55
C GLN A 41 12.65 19.40 0.33
N PRO A 42 13.72 19.90 -0.35
CA PRO A 42 14.28 19.21 -1.51
C PRO A 42 14.71 17.77 -1.22
N LEU A 43 15.20 17.47 -0.02
CA LEU A 43 15.59 16.11 0.37
C LEU A 43 14.36 15.19 0.51
N GLY A 44 13.27 15.74 1.05
CA GLY A 44 11.98 15.03 1.10
C GLY A 44 11.40 14.79 -0.29
N ASP A 45 11.42 15.81 -1.14
CA ASP A 45 10.88 15.74 -2.50
C ASP A 45 11.64 14.72 -3.36
N ILE A 46 12.97 14.61 -3.23
CA ILE A 46 13.75 13.56 -3.91
C ILE A 46 13.23 12.17 -3.55
N PHE A 47 13.03 11.90 -2.25
CA PHE A 47 12.53 10.61 -1.79
C PHE A 47 11.11 10.32 -2.28
N ILE A 48 10.21 11.28 -2.10
CA ILE A 48 8.80 11.13 -2.50
C ILE A 48 8.69 10.96 -4.03
N ASN A 49 9.44 11.72 -4.81
CA ASN A 49 9.45 11.60 -6.28
C ASN A 49 10.05 10.27 -6.76
N ALA A 50 11.11 9.78 -6.11
CA ALA A 50 11.70 8.47 -6.42
C ALA A 50 10.70 7.34 -6.12
N MET A 51 10.08 7.36 -4.93
CA MET A 51 8.99 6.45 -4.58
C MET A 51 7.83 6.57 -5.56
N PHE A 52 7.54 7.77 -6.04
CA PHE A 52 6.43 7.99 -6.91
C PHE A 52 6.63 7.49 -8.34
N THR A 53 7.86 7.55 -8.82
CA THR A 53 8.26 7.07 -10.15
C THR A 53 8.31 5.54 -10.20
N ILE A 54 8.72 4.87 -9.10
CA ILE A 54 8.85 3.40 -9.08
C ILE A 54 7.51 2.66 -8.98
N VAL A 55 6.44 3.30 -8.49
CA VAL A 55 5.14 2.64 -8.28
C VAL A 55 4.54 2.12 -9.59
N VAL A 56 4.63 2.88 -10.69
CA VAL A 56 4.10 2.48 -12.01
C VAL A 56 4.76 1.18 -12.51
N PRO A 57 6.09 1.10 -12.69
CA PRO A 57 6.73 -0.12 -13.13
C PRO A 57 6.59 -1.26 -12.10
N LEU A 58 6.59 -0.96 -10.80
CA LEU A 58 6.35 -1.95 -9.75
C LEU A 58 5.02 -2.67 -9.94
N VAL A 59 3.92 -1.92 -10.09
CA VAL A 59 2.60 -2.50 -10.33
C VAL A 59 2.61 -3.32 -11.62
N PHE A 60 3.17 -2.78 -12.71
CA PHE A 60 3.18 -3.49 -13.99
C PHE A 60 3.94 -4.82 -13.93
N PHE A 61 5.22 -4.80 -13.53
CA PHE A 61 6.07 -6.00 -13.57
C PHE A 61 5.65 -7.03 -12.52
N VAL A 62 5.30 -6.61 -11.30
CA VAL A 62 4.92 -7.55 -10.23
C VAL A 62 3.60 -8.23 -10.56
N ILE A 63 2.57 -7.47 -10.95
CA ILE A 63 1.25 -8.05 -11.25
C ILE A 63 1.30 -8.90 -12.52
N SER A 64 1.94 -8.41 -13.59
CA SER A 64 2.07 -9.19 -14.83
C SER A 64 2.85 -10.49 -14.61
N SER A 65 3.96 -10.44 -13.86
CA SER A 65 4.76 -11.63 -13.50
C SER A 65 3.95 -12.64 -12.68
N ALA A 66 3.26 -12.16 -11.63
CA ALA A 66 2.44 -13.02 -10.77
C ALA A 66 1.35 -13.74 -11.54
N VAL A 67 0.67 -13.05 -12.46
CA VAL A 67 -0.38 -13.63 -13.29
C VAL A 67 0.17 -14.55 -14.38
N ALA A 68 1.29 -14.17 -15.03
CA ALA A 68 1.93 -14.97 -16.08
C ALA A 68 2.48 -16.32 -15.56
N SER A 69 2.93 -16.36 -14.29
CA SER A 69 3.47 -17.58 -13.67
C SER A 69 2.42 -18.68 -13.40
N MET A 70 1.12 -18.38 -13.57
CA MET A 70 0.07 -19.34 -13.27
C MET A 70 -0.15 -20.34 -14.43
N THR A 71 0.11 -21.62 -14.16
CA THR A 71 -0.03 -22.72 -15.13
C THR A 71 -1.48 -23.12 -15.44
N ASN A 72 -2.46 -22.75 -14.61
CA ASN A 72 -3.86 -23.14 -14.80
C ASN A 72 -4.79 -21.92 -14.85
N LEU A 73 -5.08 -21.45 -16.06
CA LEU A 73 -5.96 -20.30 -16.34
C LEU A 73 -7.40 -20.48 -15.83
N LYS A 74 -7.96 -21.70 -15.88
CA LYS A 74 -9.32 -21.97 -15.34
C LYS A 74 -9.35 -21.82 -13.82
N ARG A 75 -8.29 -22.29 -13.14
CA ARG A 75 -8.12 -22.12 -11.70
C ARG A 75 -7.85 -20.67 -11.34
N LEU A 76 -7.03 -19.97 -12.11
CA LEU A 76 -6.75 -18.53 -11.96
C LEU A 76 -8.05 -17.71 -11.99
N GLY A 77 -8.90 -17.91 -13.01
CA GLY A 77 -10.16 -17.17 -13.12
C GLY A 77 -11.08 -17.37 -11.90
N LYS A 78 -11.18 -18.61 -11.39
CA LYS A 78 -11.93 -18.89 -10.15
C LYS A 78 -11.30 -18.21 -8.94
N ILE A 79 -9.98 -18.32 -8.77
CA ILE A 79 -9.27 -17.71 -7.64
C ILE A 79 -9.44 -16.19 -7.68
N LEU A 80 -9.14 -15.54 -8.81
CA LEU A 80 -9.31 -14.10 -8.97
C LEU A 80 -10.76 -13.67 -8.73
N GLY A 81 -11.74 -14.41 -9.26
CA GLY A 81 -13.16 -14.12 -9.05
C GLY A 81 -13.56 -14.15 -7.57
N TYR A 82 -13.17 -15.21 -6.84
CA TYR A 82 -13.44 -15.30 -5.41
C TYR A 82 -12.67 -14.25 -4.60
N THR A 83 -11.40 -13.99 -4.94
CA THR A 83 -10.58 -12.98 -4.25
C THR A 83 -11.17 -11.58 -4.43
N VAL A 84 -11.55 -11.20 -5.65
CA VAL A 84 -12.20 -9.90 -5.92
C VAL A 84 -13.51 -9.79 -5.14
N LEU A 85 -14.34 -10.82 -5.16
CA LEU A 85 -15.60 -10.82 -4.41
C LEU A 85 -15.36 -10.62 -2.90
N VAL A 86 -14.44 -11.38 -2.31
CA VAL A 86 -14.09 -11.27 -0.90
C VAL A 86 -13.52 -9.88 -0.57
N PHE A 87 -12.64 -9.34 -1.39
CA PHE A 87 -12.04 -8.01 -1.18
C PHE A 87 -13.04 -6.88 -1.33
N VAL A 88 -13.97 -6.95 -2.29
CA VAL A 88 -15.03 -5.94 -2.45
C VAL A 88 -15.95 -5.96 -1.24
N ILE A 89 -16.41 -7.14 -0.80
CA ILE A 89 -17.32 -7.25 0.34
C ILE A 89 -16.63 -6.80 1.64
N THR A 90 -15.46 -7.35 1.94
CA THR A 90 -14.72 -7.00 3.17
C THR A 90 -14.24 -5.55 3.15
N GLY A 91 -13.79 -5.06 1.99
CA GLY A 91 -13.41 -3.65 1.81
C GLY A 91 -14.59 -2.70 1.99
N ALA A 92 -15.78 -3.05 1.49
CA ALA A 92 -17.00 -2.27 1.71
C ALA A 92 -17.38 -2.22 3.20
N ILE A 93 -17.36 -3.37 3.89
CA ILE A 93 -17.63 -3.44 5.33
C ILE A 93 -16.62 -2.60 6.12
N ALA A 94 -15.32 -2.76 5.85
CA ALA A 94 -14.26 -2.00 6.49
C ALA A 94 -14.41 -0.49 6.24
N SER A 95 -14.77 -0.10 5.01
CA SER A 95 -15.01 1.29 4.65
C SER A 95 -16.19 1.88 5.40
N ILE A 96 -17.31 1.16 5.51
CA ILE A 96 -18.49 1.60 6.27
C ILE A 96 -18.14 1.80 7.75
N ILE A 97 -17.41 0.84 8.35
CA ILE A 97 -16.97 0.94 9.74
C ILE A 97 -16.07 2.16 9.93
N MET A 98 -15.09 2.35 9.06
CA MET A 98 -14.15 3.47 9.18
C MET A 98 -14.82 4.82 8.93
N LEU A 99 -15.75 4.91 7.97
CA LEU A 99 -16.55 6.12 7.75
C LEU A 99 -17.39 6.48 8.98
N PHE A 100 -17.98 5.49 9.63
CA PHE A 100 -18.69 5.70 10.89
C PHE A 100 -17.74 6.21 11.98
N VAL A 101 -16.57 5.58 12.16
CA VAL A 101 -15.58 5.99 13.16
C VAL A 101 -15.11 7.42 12.92
N VAL A 102 -14.75 7.79 11.69
CA VAL A 102 -14.29 9.14 11.35
C VAL A 102 -15.40 10.18 11.52
N LYS A 103 -16.66 9.80 11.32
CA LYS A 103 -17.80 10.70 11.58
C LYS A 103 -18.00 10.97 13.07
N VAL A 104 -17.78 9.98 13.93
CA VAL A 104 -17.90 10.11 15.40
C VAL A 104 -16.65 10.74 16.01
N PHE A 105 -15.46 10.36 15.53
CA PHE A 105 -14.15 10.83 15.96
C PHE A 105 -13.40 11.47 14.78
N PRO A 106 -13.80 12.68 14.36
CA PRO A 106 -13.16 13.38 13.24
C PRO A 106 -11.72 13.76 13.58
N PRO A 107 -10.71 13.15 12.93
CA PRO A 107 -9.31 13.32 13.30
C PRO A 107 -8.76 14.70 12.93
N ALA A 108 -9.42 15.39 12.00
CA ALA A 108 -9.04 16.72 11.51
C ALA A 108 -9.70 17.88 12.29
N GLN A 109 -10.47 17.61 13.36
CA GLN A 109 -11.06 18.70 14.16
C GLN A 109 -10.00 19.67 14.66
N GLY A 110 -10.15 20.97 14.37
CA GLY A 110 -9.19 22.01 14.77
C GLY A 110 -7.98 22.18 13.85
N PHE A 111 -7.91 21.45 12.73
CA PHE A 111 -6.88 21.64 11.70
C PHE A 111 -7.55 21.87 10.34
N ASN A 112 -7.69 23.14 9.96
CA ASN A 112 -8.24 23.52 8.65
C ASN A 112 -7.10 23.60 7.63
N LEU A 113 -6.84 22.50 6.93
CA LEU A 113 -6.14 22.60 5.65
C LEU A 113 -7.10 23.26 4.65
N GLN A 114 -6.80 24.49 4.24
CA GLN A 114 -7.35 25.02 3.01
C GLN A 114 -6.69 24.28 1.84
N LEU A 115 -7.07 23.01 1.66
CA LEU A 115 -6.85 22.32 0.40
C LEU A 115 -7.66 23.08 -0.63
N GLN A 116 -7.01 23.61 -1.68
CA GLN A 116 -7.72 23.94 -2.91
C GLN A 116 -8.53 22.70 -3.25
N ALA A 117 -9.86 22.84 -3.29
CA ALA A 117 -10.77 21.74 -3.50
C ALA A 117 -10.26 20.92 -4.68
N GLY A 118 -9.81 19.68 -4.41
CA GLY A 118 -9.47 18.73 -5.45
C GLY A 118 -10.64 18.68 -6.42
N GLU A 119 -10.33 18.69 -7.72
CA GLU A 119 -11.27 18.77 -8.85
C GLU A 119 -12.68 18.32 -8.44
N ALA A 120 -13.63 19.27 -8.47
CA ALA A 120 -15.02 19.03 -8.14
C ALA A 120 -15.44 17.68 -8.75
N ILE A 121 -15.91 16.76 -7.90
CA ILE A 121 -16.47 15.50 -8.34
C ILE A 121 -17.66 15.86 -9.23
N GLN A 122 -17.42 15.97 -10.53
CA GLN A 122 -18.48 16.21 -11.47
C GLN A 122 -19.42 15.00 -11.38
N PRO A 123 -20.75 15.21 -11.43
CA PRO A 123 -21.72 14.14 -11.45
C PRO A 123 -21.64 13.44 -12.81
N LEU A 124 -20.57 12.67 -13.01
CA LEU A 124 -20.42 11.76 -14.13
C LEU A 124 -21.35 10.56 -13.89
N LYS A 125 -22.04 10.12 -14.95
CA LYS A 125 -22.85 8.91 -14.92
C LYS A 125 -21.98 7.75 -14.41
N THR A 126 -22.50 6.97 -13.46
CA THR A 126 -21.78 5.88 -12.78
C THR A 126 -21.08 4.92 -13.74
N ALA A 127 -21.66 4.69 -14.93
CA ALA A 127 -21.05 3.87 -15.98
C ALA A 127 -19.75 4.45 -16.55
N ASP A 128 -19.70 5.76 -16.82
CA ASP A 128 -18.51 6.41 -17.39
C ASP A 128 -17.35 6.42 -16.38
N GLN A 129 -17.65 6.51 -15.07
CA GLN A 129 -16.64 6.36 -14.01
C GLN A 129 -16.08 4.95 -13.97
N ILE A 130 -16.92 3.92 -14.11
CA ILE A 130 -16.46 2.52 -14.12
C ILE A 130 -15.55 2.27 -15.33
N VAL A 131 -15.91 2.76 -16.51
CA VAL A 131 -15.09 2.61 -17.72
C VAL A 131 -13.74 3.32 -17.56
N LYS A 132 -13.72 4.57 -17.08
CA LYS A 132 -12.49 5.31 -16.80
C LYS A 132 -11.65 4.69 -15.67
N ALA A 133 -12.29 4.01 -14.73
CA ALA A 133 -11.60 3.32 -13.64
C ALA A 133 -10.84 2.06 -14.13
N ILE A 134 -11.26 1.46 -15.24
CA ILE A 134 -10.70 0.20 -15.75
C ILE A 134 -9.86 0.41 -17.01
N THR A 135 -10.12 1.47 -17.77
CA THR A 135 -9.50 1.71 -19.08
C THR A 135 -9.00 3.14 -19.23
N VAL A 136 -7.99 3.32 -20.08
CA VAL A 136 -7.52 4.62 -20.59
C VAL A 136 -7.67 4.64 -22.11
N GLN A 137 -7.58 5.83 -22.71
CA GLN A 137 -7.71 5.99 -24.16
C GLN A 137 -6.42 5.56 -24.88
N ASP A 138 -5.25 5.95 -24.35
CA ASP A 138 -3.96 5.70 -24.98
C ASP A 138 -2.98 4.94 -24.06
N PHE A 139 -2.06 4.18 -24.66
CA PHE A 139 -1.08 3.39 -23.91
C PHE A 139 -0.20 4.21 -22.94
N PRO A 140 0.33 5.40 -23.30
CA PRO A 140 1.12 6.21 -22.38
C PRO A 140 0.37 6.63 -21.12
N ASP A 141 -0.96 6.75 -21.20
CA ASP A 141 -1.80 7.10 -20.05
C ASP A 141 -1.78 6.00 -18.99
N LEU A 142 -1.53 4.73 -19.36
CA LEU A 142 -1.34 3.64 -18.40
C LEU A 142 -0.12 3.89 -17.52
N LEU A 143 0.91 4.55 -18.05
CA LEU A 143 2.13 4.86 -17.32
C LEU A 143 1.96 6.06 -16.37
N SER A 144 0.77 6.66 -16.33
CA SER A 144 0.44 7.71 -15.39
C SER A 144 0.03 7.16 -14.03
N ARG A 145 0.57 7.76 -12.98
CA ARG A 145 0.11 7.56 -11.60
C ARG A 145 -1.38 7.81 -11.40
N LYS A 146 -2.00 8.70 -12.19
CA LYS A 146 -3.42 9.00 -12.06
C LYS A 146 -4.29 7.80 -12.49
N ASN A 147 -3.73 6.88 -13.27
CA ASN A 147 -4.42 5.73 -13.86
C ASN A 147 -3.91 4.40 -13.30
N MET A 148 -3.69 4.32 -11.97
CA MET A 148 -3.20 3.11 -11.30
C MET A 148 -4.13 1.90 -11.44
N LEU A 149 -5.45 2.11 -11.36
CA LEU A 149 -6.42 1.02 -11.50
C LEU A 149 -6.50 0.50 -12.95
N PRO A 150 -6.54 1.35 -14.00
CA PRO A 150 -6.35 0.89 -15.37
C PRO A 150 -5.04 0.16 -15.62
N LEU A 151 -3.92 0.65 -15.08
CA LEU A 151 -2.62 -0.03 -15.19
C LEU A 151 -2.65 -1.42 -14.56
N PHE A 152 -3.23 -1.54 -13.37
CA PHE A 152 -3.41 -2.83 -12.71
C PHE A 152 -4.21 -3.80 -13.59
N PHE A 153 -5.34 -3.35 -14.12
CA PHE A 153 -6.18 -4.16 -15.01
C PHE A 153 -5.43 -4.61 -16.28
N PHE A 154 -4.74 -3.67 -16.93
CA PHE A 154 -3.90 -3.98 -18.09
C PHE A 154 -2.80 -5.00 -17.75
N SER A 155 -2.15 -4.87 -16.60
CA SER A 155 -1.10 -5.79 -16.15
C SER A 155 -1.63 -7.22 -15.96
N VAL A 156 -2.84 -7.35 -15.42
CA VAL A 156 -3.53 -8.66 -15.31
C VAL A 156 -3.81 -9.23 -16.70
N LEU A 157 -4.36 -8.44 -17.62
CA LEU A 157 -4.61 -8.89 -19.00
C LEU A 157 -3.32 -9.31 -19.72
N PHE A 158 -2.26 -8.53 -19.56
CA PHE A 158 -0.95 -8.82 -20.13
C PHE A 158 -0.38 -10.14 -19.60
N GLY A 159 -0.45 -10.36 -18.28
CA GLY A 159 -0.05 -11.63 -17.66
C GLY A 159 -0.89 -12.82 -18.14
N ILE A 160 -2.22 -12.65 -18.26
CA ILE A 160 -3.13 -13.69 -18.80
C ILE A 160 -2.73 -14.03 -20.24
N ALA A 161 -2.48 -13.03 -21.08
CA ALA A 161 -2.09 -13.23 -22.47
C ALA A 161 -0.79 -14.04 -22.59
N ILE A 162 0.22 -13.76 -21.75
CA ILE A 162 1.46 -14.53 -21.70
C ILE A 162 1.19 -15.97 -21.26
N ALA A 163 0.39 -16.19 -20.21
CA ALA A 163 0.05 -17.52 -19.74
C ALA A 163 -0.72 -18.33 -20.81
N MET A 164 -1.58 -17.68 -21.61
CA MET A 164 -2.30 -18.31 -22.72
C MET A 164 -1.39 -18.76 -23.87
N LEU A 165 -0.20 -18.17 -24.03
CA LEU A 165 0.78 -18.60 -25.03
C LEU A 165 1.50 -19.90 -24.65
N GLY A 166 1.35 -20.38 -23.40
CA GLY A 166 2.00 -21.60 -22.93
C GLY A 166 3.52 -21.54 -23.07
N GLU A 167 4.13 -22.57 -23.65
CA GLU A 167 5.58 -22.64 -23.84
C GLU A 167 6.16 -21.46 -24.64
N LYS A 168 5.39 -20.89 -25.59
CA LYS A 168 5.83 -19.73 -26.37
C LYS A 168 5.95 -18.46 -25.52
N GLY A 169 5.20 -18.39 -24.41
CA GLY A 169 5.24 -17.29 -23.46
C GLY A 169 6.31 -17.43 -22.37
N ALA A 170 6.92 -18.61 -22.23
CA ALA A 170 7.82 -18.93 -21.10
C ALA A 170 8.97 -17.93 -20.95
N LYS A 171 9.66 -17.58 -22.05
CA LYS A 171 10.76 -16.60 -22.03
C LYS A 171 10.31 -15.22 -21.55
N ILE A 172 9.10 -14.81 -21.88
CA ILE A 172 8.54 -13.52 -21.46
C ILE A 172 8.16 -13.57 -19.99
N SER A 173 7.56 -14.67 -19.54
CA SER A 173 7.25 -14.91 -18.12
C SER A 173 8.51 -14.85 -17.24
N ASP A 174 9.59 -15.52 -17.66
CA ASP A 174 10.87 -15.53 -16.93
C ASP A 174 11.54 -14.14 -16.92
N ALA A 175 11.42 -13.40 -18.03
CA ALA A 175 11.88 -12.02 -18.11
C ALA A 175 11.09 -11.11 -17.16
N LEU A 176 9.76 -11.25 -17.09
CA LEU A 176 8.91 -10.51 -16.16
C LEU A 176 9.24 -10.81 -14.70
N ASP A 177 9.48 -12.08 -14.35
CA ASP A 177 9.91 -12.48 -13.01
C ASP A 177 11.28 -11.88 -12.64
N SER A 178 12.20 -11.85 -13.60
CA SER A 178 13.51 -11.21 -13.38
C SER A 178 13.39 -9.70 -13.23
N LEU A 179 12.55 -9.05 -14.04
CA LEU A 179 12.29 -7.61 -13.95
C LEU A 179 11.55 -7.24 -12.67
N SER A 180 10.59 -8.04 -12.20
CA SER A 180 9.89 -7.79 -10.93
C SER A 180 10.89 -7.79 -9.77
N ARG A 181 11.83 -8.74 -9.74
CA ARG A 181 12.94 -8.77 -8.77
C ARG A 181 13.85 -7.54 -8.87
N VAL A 182 14.18 -7.09 -10.08
CA VAL A 182 14.97 -5.86 -10.29
C VAL A 182 14.25 -4.64 -9.73
N ILE A 183 12.96 -4.49 -10.01
CA ILE A 183 12.17 -3.36 -9.50
C ILE A 183 12.06 -3.41 -7.97
N LEU A 184 11.84 -4.58 -7.37
CA LEU A 184 11.88 -4.74 -5.91
C LEU A 184 13.24 -4.34 -5.32
N LYS A 185 14.36 -4.65 -6.00
CA LYS A 185 15.69 -4.19 -5.58
C LYS A 185 15.89 -2.68 -5.70
N ILE A 186 15.26 -2.03 -6.68
CA ILE A 186 15.25 -0.57 -6.77
C ILE A 186 14.45 0.03 -5.61
N VAL A 187 13.33 -0.58 -5.23
CA VAL A 187 12.58 -0.17 -4.03
C VAL A 187 13.46 -0.27 -2.78
N ASP A 188 14.18 -1.38 -2.60
CA ASP A 188 15.15 -1.52 -1.50
C ASP A 188 16.18 -0.39 -1.50
N LEU A 189 16.71 -0.03 -2.68
CA LEU A 189 17.71 1.04 -2.82
C LEU A 189 17.15 2.41 -2.43
N ILE A 190 15.93 2.74 -2.87
CA ILE A 190 15.23 3.98 -2.50
C ILE A 190 14.97 4.00 -0.99
N MET A 191 14.63 2.85 -0.40
CA MET A 191 14.35 2.73 1.03
C MET A 191 15.58 2.98 1.92
N TYR A 192 16.81 2.80 1.43
CA TYR A 192 18.01 3.23 2.17
C TYR A 192 18.04 4.75 2.41
N TYR A 193 17.48 5.54 1.49
CA TYR A 193 17.39 6.99 1.62
C TYR A 193 16.18 7.45 2.44
N ALA A 194 15.21 6.56 2.70
CA ALA A 194 13.97 6.89 3.40
C ALA A 194 14.14 7.60 4.76
N PRO A 195 15.12 7.24 5.62
CA PRO A 195 15.32 7.96 6.88
C PRO A 195 15.63 9.44 6.68
N ILE A 196 16.46 9.77 5.68
CA ILE A 196 16.83 11.17 5.37
C ILE A 196 15.64 11.87 4.71
N GLY A 197 15.04 11.25 3.70
CA GLY A 197 13.92 11.82 2.95
C GLY A 197 12.70 12.09 3.83
N LEU A 198 12.26 11.10 4.62
CA LEU A 198 11.11 11.28 5.51
C LEU A 198 11.42 12.24 6.66
N GLY A 199 12.62 12.20 7.25
CA GLY A 199 13.00 13.17 8.28
C GLY A 199 12.94 14.61 7.76
N ALA A 200 13.50 14.86 6.58
CA ALA A 200 13.47 16.16 5.93
C ALA A 200 12.04 16.59 5.51
N TYR A 201 11.25 15.66 4.98
CA TYR A 201 9.86 15.87 4.61
C TYR A 201 9.03 16.30 5.84
N PHE A 202 9.10 15.55 6.94
CA PHE A 202 8.38 15.89 8.16
C PHE A 202 8.91 17.16 8.83
N ALA A 203 10.20 17.47 8.72
CA ALA A 203 10.74 18.75 9.19
C ALA A 203 10.11 19.94 8.45
N SER A 204 10.09 19.90 7.12
CA SER A 204 9.45 20.94 6.30
C SER A 204 7.93 21.02 6.54
N LEU A 205 7.27 19.86 6.58
CA LEU A 205 5.82 19.76 6.73
C LEU A 205 5.36 20.32 8.09
N VAL A 206 6.02 19.94 9.18
CA VAL A 206 5.69 20.46 10.52
C VAL A 206 6.11 21.92 10.67
N GLY A 207 7.24 22.32 10.08
CA GLY A 207 7.69 23.71 10.12
C GLY A 207 6.77 24.70 9.39
N SER A 208 6.15 24.26 8.28
CA SER A 208 5.24 25.08 7.47
C SER A 208 3.77 25.03 7.90
N LEU A 209 3.27 23.84 8.26
CA LEU A 209 1.86 23.64 8.64
C LEU A 209 1.61 23.67 10.15
N GLY A 210 2.69 23.74 10.94
CA GLY A 210 2.65 23.80 12.39
C GLY A 210 2.47 22.44 13.08
N PRO A 211 2.70 22.39 14.41
CA PRO A 211 2.61 21.16 15.20
C PRO A 211 1.18 20.60 15.29
N GLN A 212 0.15 21.39 14.97
CA GLN A 212 -1.25 20.96 14.95
C GLN A 212 -1.46 19.78 13.98
N LEU A 213 -0.68 19.72 12.90
CA LEU A 213 -0.68 18.63 11.95
C LEU A 213 -0.31 17.29 12.60
N LEU A 214 0.71 17.27 13.48
CA LEU A 214 1.09 16.06 14.21
C LEU A 214 -0.04 15.60 15.12
N GLY A 215 -0.75 16.54 15.76
CA GLY A 215 -1.92 16.23 16.57
C GLY A 215 -3.08 15.63 15.75
N ALA A 216 -3.29 16.09 14.52
CA ALA A 216 -4.28 15.51 13.60
C ALA A 216 -3.87 14.08 13.17
N TYR A 217 -2.61 13.87 12.80
CA TYR A 217 -2.11 12.53 12.47
C TYR A 217 -2.17 11.57 13.66
N ALA A 218 -1.77 12.01 14.85
CA ALA A 218 -1.83 11.20 16.06
C ALA A 218 -3.26 10.77 16.40
N ARG A 219 -4.24 11.68 16.28
CA ARG A 219 -5.67 11.35 16.44
C ARG A 219 -6.17 10.38 15.37
N ALA A 220 -5.77 10.57 14.11
CA ALA A 220 -6.10 9.64 13.04
C ALA A 220 -5.56 8.23 13.33
N MET A 221 -4.30 8.11 13.74
CA MET A 221 -3.68 6.84 14.11
C MET A 221 -4.37 6.21 15.34
N ALA A 222 -4.67 7.01 16.36
CA ALA A 222 -5.37 6.56 17.56
C ALA A 222 -6.80 6.05 17.27
N ALA A 223 -7.48 6.60 16.26
CA ALA A 223 -8.76 6.07 15.80
C ALA A 223 -8.60 4.82 14.93
N TYR A 224 -7.59 4.81 14.04
CA TYR A 224 -7.36 3.75 13.06
C TYR A 224 -6.91 2.43 13.70
N TYR A 225 -5.87 2.43 14.54
CA TYR A 225 -5.28 1.19 15.06
C TYR A 225 -6.24 0.33 15.89
N PRO A 226 -7.01 0.88 16.87
CA PRO A 226 -7.96 0.08 17.63
C PRO A 226 -9.03 -0.55 16.74
N VAL A 227 -9.52 0.19 15.75
CA VAL A 227 -10.51 -0.29 14.78
C VAL A 227 -9.92 -1.39 13.91
N CYS A 228 -8.69 -1.23 13.42
CA CYS A 228 -8.01 -2.26 12.64
C CYS A 228 -7.74 -3.53 13.45
N ILE A 229 -7.32 -3.40 14.71
CA ILE A 229 -7.11 -4.53 15.61
C ILE A 229 -8.45 -5.26 15.86
N LEU A 230 -9.50 -4.51 16.19
CA LEU A 230 -10.83 -5.08 16.40
C LEU A 230 -11.35 -5.75 15.13
N TYR A 231 -11.23 -5.08 13.98
CA TYR A 231 -11.63 -5.61 12.68
C TYR A 231 -10.85 -6.88 12.33
N PHE A 232 -9.53 -6.90 12.58
CA PHE A 232 -8.71 -8.10 12.40
C PHE A 232 -9.26 -9.27 13.21
N PHE A 233 -9.50 -9.10 14.51
CA PHE A 233 -10.02 -10.18 15.33
C PHE A 233 -11.45 -10.59 14.97
N VAL A 234 -12.34 -9.64 14.69
CA VAL A 234 -13.76 -9.93 14.44
C VAL A 234 -14.00 -10.42 13.02
N ALA A 235 -13.54 -9.69 12.00
CA ALA A 235 -13.83 -10.00 10.61
C ALA A 235 -13.10 -11.27 10.15
N PHE A 236 -11.83 -11.47 10.56
CA PHE A 236 -11.11 -12.69 10.19
C PHE A 236 -11.60 -13.90 10.99
N ALA A 237 -12.05 -13.74 12.25
CA ALA A 237 -12.74 -14.81 12.95
C ALA A 237 -14.05 -15.17 12.25
N ALA A 238 -14.87 -14.19 11.87
CA ALA A 238 -16.11 -14.43 11.14
C ALA A 238 -15.87 -15.15 9.81
N TYR A 239 -14.85 -14.72 9.05
CA TYR A 239 -14.47 -15.36 7.80
C TYR A 239 -13.98 -16.80 8.00
N ALA A 240 -13.10 -17.03 8.99
CA ALA A 240 -12.60 -18.36 9.32
C ALA A 240 -13.72 -19.28 9.85
N TYR A 241 -14.69 -18.72 10.58
CA TYR A 241 -15.87 -19.43 11.04
C TYR A 241 -16.78 -19.84 9.89
N TYR A 242 -17.01 -18.93 8.93
CA TYR A 242 -17.78 -19.25 7.73
C TYR A 242 -17.12 -20.36 6.91
N ALA A 243 -15.79 -20.38 6.83
CA ALA A 243 -15.04 -21.37 6.06
C ALA A 243 -14.93 -22.76 6.73
N GLY A 244 -14.85 -22.83 8.07
CA GLY A 244 -14.54 -24.07 8.77
C GLY A 244 -15.06 -24.18 10.20
N GLY A 245 -16.07 -23.38 10.57
CA GLY A 245 -16.66 -23.35 11.90
C GLY A 245 -15.67 -22.99 13.00
N LYS A 246 -15.92 -23.51 14.22
CA LYS A 246 -15.05 -23.24 15.39
C LYS A 246 -13.62 -23.74 15.20
N GLU A 247 -13.45 -24.87 14.51
CA GLU A 247 -12.12 -25.40 14.19
C GLU A 247 -11.34 -24.51 13.23
N GLY A 248 -12.04 -23.94 12.23
CA GLY A 248 -11.45 -22.97 11.29
C GLY A 248 -10.89 -21.75 12.00
N VAL A 249 -11.65 -21.18 12.95
CA VAL A 249 -11.21 -20.04 13.77
C VAL A 249 -10.00 -20.39 14.62
N SER A 250 -10.02 -21.54 15.29
CA SER A 250 -8.91 -22.00 16.13
C SER A 250 -7.63 -22.19 15.31
N LYS A 251 -7.74 -22.86 14.15
CA LYS A 251 -6.62 -23.04 13.22
C LYS A 251 -6.09 -21.71 12.71
N PHE A 252 -6.97 -20.78 12.32
CA PHE A 252 -6.55 -19.46 11.85
C PHE A 252 -5.70 -18.72 12.89
N PHE A 253 -6.22 -18.53 14.11
CA PHE A 253 -5.47 -17.81 15.14
C PHE A 253 -4.21 -18.54 15.62
N LYS A 254 -4.19 -19.88 15.52
CA LYS A 254 -2.98 -20.66 15.83
C LYS A 254 -1.83 -20.39 14.84
N PHE A 255 -2.14 -20.13 13.57
CA PHE A 255 -1.13 -20.02 12.51
C PHE A 255 -0.94 -18.62 11.93
N ILE A 256 -1.81 -17.65 12.23
CA ILE A 256 -1.74 -16.30 11.66
C ILE A 256 -0.62 -15.43 12.26
N PHE A 257 -0.22 -15.67 13.51
CA PHE A 257 0.74 -14.78 14.19
C PHE A 257 2.11 -14.69 13.52
N PRO A 258 2.80 -15.79 13.16
CA PRO A 258 4.09 -15.71 12.48
C PRO A 258 4.06 -14.91 11.16
N PRO A 259 3.13 -15.15 10.20
CA PRO A 259 3.04 -14.34 9.00
C PRO A 259 2.57 -12.90 9.26
N ALA A 260 1.64 -12.67 10.20
CA ALA A 260 1.17 -11.32 10.51
C ALA A 260 2.28 -10.44 11.13
N ILE A 261 3.09 -11.01 12.03
CA ILE A 261 4.23 -10.31 12.64
C ILE A 261 5.32 -10.08 11.59
N THR A 262 5.58 -11.05 10.72
CA THR A 262 6.53 -10.88 9.61
C THR A 262 6.08 -9.73 8.70
N ALA A 263 4.82 -9.74 8.25
CA ALA A 263 4.26 -8.67 7.41
C ALA A 263 4.30 -7.29 8.08
N LEU A 264 4.03 -7.23 9.39
CA LEU A 264 4.16 -5.99 10.18
C LEU A 264 5.61 -5.50 10.25
N ALA A 265 6.57 -6.42 10.37
CA ALA A 265 7.98 -6.08 10.51
C ALA A 265 8.62 -5.68 9.18
N THR A 266 8.26 -6.34 8.08
CA THR A 266 8.80 -6.09 6.75
C THR A 266 8.07 -4.97 6.00
N CYS A 267 6.87 -4.60 6.45
CA CYS A 267 5.99 -3.64 5.77
C CYS A 267 5.78 -4.01 4.29
N SER A 268 5.77 -5.32 3.97
CA SER A 268 5.74 -5.88 2.62
C SER A 268 4.71 -6.98 2.49
#